data_AF-A0A3C1X3N3-F1
#
_entry.id   AF-A0A3C1X3N3-F1
#
_cell.length_a   1.000
_cell.length_b   1.000
_cell.length_c   1.000
_cell.angle_alpha   90.00
_cell.angle_beta   90.00
_cell.angle_gamma   90.00
#
_symmetry.space_group_name_H-M   'P 1'
#
loop_
_entity.id
_entity.type
_entity.pdbx_description
1 polymer ?
#
loop_
_entity_poly.entity_id
_entity_poly.type
_entity_poly.pdbx_seq_one_letter_code
_entity_poly.pdbx_strand_id
1 'polypeptide(L)'
;MTDCYAVKRRNALDELGEYDCSCHPEIINAFVYGLNDTDERVRKEAADELGDAARSNSCCCSPAVVSALTCALADCDRGVRRQAEEALEACGYEIVDGNCDSCTEGCANGACGHQAAPVEAPAAAPAAEVLPAPVPPTDSQAFFPSRLHNKSQTRSGLASLFGMN
;
A
#
# COMPACT_ATOMS: atom_id res chain seq x y z
N MET A 1 0.65 -10.45 4.54
CA MET A 1 1.75 -10.14 5.48
C MET A 1 1.27 -9.16 6.54
N THR A 2 1.19 -9.57 7.80
CA THR A 2 0.54 -8.77 8.88
C THR A 2 1.41 -8.56 10.11
N ASP A 3 2.67 -9.00 10.11
CA ASP A 3 3.58 -8.78 11.24
C ASP A 3 3.92 -7.29 11.38
N CYS A 4 3.99 -6.81 12.62
CA CYS A 4 4.32 -5.41 12.92
C CYS A 4 5.73 -5.01 12.47
N TYR A 5 6.67 -5.96 12.40
CA TYR A 5 8.05 -5.69 12.05
C TYR A 5 8.31 -5.87 10.56
N ALA A 6 8.73 -4.78 9.89
CA ALA A 6 9.06 -4.79 8.47
C ALA A 6 10.11 -5.85 8.11
N VAL A 7 11.14 -6.02 8.94
CA VAL A 7 12.17 -7.04 8.75
C VAL A 7 11.57 -8.45 8.66
N LYS A 8 10.57 -8.78 9.48
CA LYS A 8 9.93 -10.09 9.43
C LYS A 8 9.07 -10.26 8.18
N ARG A 9 8.33 -9.22 7.79
CA ARG A 9 7.55 -9.26 6.54
C ARG A 9 8.45 -9.44 5.33
N ARG A 10 9.56 -8.71 5.28
CA ARG A 10 10.59 -8.82 4.25
C ARG A 10 11.22 -10.21 4.22
N ASN A 11 11.68 -10.72 5.35
CA ASN A 11 12.25 -12.07 5.41
C ASN A 11 11.22 -13.14 4.99
N ALA A 12 9.93 -12.93 5.27
CA ALA A 12 8.89 -13.82 4.77
C ALA A 12 8.71 -13.74 3.25
N LEU A 13 9.05 -12.63 2.57
CA LEU A 13 9.10 -12.56 1.11
C LEU A 13 10.28 -13.38 0.58
N ASP A 14 11.46 -13.12 1.14
CA ASP A 14 12.73 -13.81 0.84
C ASP A 14 12.58 -15.34 0.99
N GLU A 15 12.02 -15.81 2.11
CA GLU A 15 11.73 -17.24 2.32
C GLU A 15 10.74 -17.82 1.31
N LEU A 16 9.79 -17.01 0.79
CA LEU A 16 8.85 -17.46 -0.24
C LEU A 16 9.50 -17.51 -1.64
N GLY A 17 10.57 -16.75 -1.88
CA GLY A 17 11.35 -16.75 -3.11
C GLY A 17 11.98 -18.09 -3.45
N GLU A 18 12.29 -18.88 -2.43
CA GLU A 18 12.88 -20.22 -2.55
C GLU A 18 11.94 -21.27 -3.19
N TYR A 19 10.67 -20.93 -3.40
CA TYR A 19 9.66 -21.84 -3.94
C TYR A 19 9.29 -21.49 -5.39
N ASP A 20 9.04 -22.53 -6.19
CA ASP A 20 8.62 -22.35 -7.59
C ASP A 20 7.16 -21.88 -7.70
N CYS A 21 6.96 -20.73 -8.36
CA CYS A 21 5.66 -20.11 -8.64
C CYS A 21 4.72 -21.03 -9.44
N SER A 22 5.27 -22.00 -10.19
CA SER A 22 4.50 -22.97 -11.00
C SER A 22 3.69 -23.93 -10.15
N CYS A 23 4.23 -24.29 -8.98
CA CYS A 23 3.58 -25.19 -8.03
C CYS A 23 2.74 -24.42 -7.00
N HIS A 24 3.11 -23.17 -6.71
CA HIS A 24 2.49 -22.33 -5.67
C HIS A 24 2.19 -20.93 -6.24
N PRO A 25 1.13 -20.79 -7.06
CA PRO A 25 0.79 -19.51 -7.68
C PRO A 25 0.42 -18.42 -6.66
N GLU A 26 0.01 -18.79 -5.45
CA GLU A 26 -0.27 -17.88 -4.34
C GLU A 26 0.93 -17.04 -3.90
N ILE A 27 2.15 -17.50 -4.17
CA ILE A 27 3.39 -16.77 -3.85
C ILE A 27 3.45 -15.45 -4.61
N ILE A 28 3.06 -15.46 -5.89
CA ILE A 28 3.00 -14.25 -6.72
C ILE A 28 2.02 -13.23 -6.12
N ASN A 29 0.90 -13.68 -5.56
CA ASN A 29 -0.04 -12.78 -4.89
C ASN A 29 0.57 -12.16 -3.62
N ALA A 30 1.40 -12.92 -2.89
CA ALA A 30 2.10 -12.39 -1.72
C ALA A 30 3.12 -11.30 -2.10
N PHE A 31 3.86 -11.50 -3.20
CA PHE A 31 4.79 -10.49 -3.70
C PHE A 31 4.07 -9.24 -4.21
N VAL A 32 2.98 -9.40 -4.99
CA VAL A 32 2.15 -8.27 -5.44
C VAL A 32 1.57 -7.48 -4.26
N TYR A 33 1.18 -8.17 -3.18
CA TYR A 33 0.78 -7.50 -1.94
C TYR A 33 1.96 -6.76 -1.29
N GLY A 34 3.15 -7.38 -1.26
CA GLY A 34 4.38 -6.80 -0.72
C GLY A 34 4.80 -5.50 -1.42
N LEU A 35 4.51 -5.34 -2.72
CA LEU A 35 4.75 -4.10 -3.47
C LEU A 35 3.96 -2.89 -2.93
N ASN A 36 2.94 -3.10 -2.09
CA ASN A 36 2.14 -2.03 -1.47
C ASN A 36 2.45 -1.85 0.03
N ASP A 37 3.53 -2.45 0.53
CA ASP A 37 3.91 -2.32 1.93
C ASP A 37 4.32 -0.89 2.27
N THR A 38 4.08 -0.47 3.52
CA THR A 38 4.50 0.85 4.01
C THR A 38 6.01 1.04 4.06
N ASP A 39 6.79 -0.03 4.27
CA ASP A 39 8.25 0.00 4.38
C ASP A 39 8.89 -0.27 3.02
N GLU A 40 9.79 0.64 2.59
CA GLU A 40 10.46 0.56 1.30
C GLU A 40 11.29 -0.71 1.12
N ARG A 41 11.83 -1.29 2.21
CA ARG A 41 12.63 -2.51 2.14
C ARG A 41 11.77 -3.72 1.81
N VAL A 42 10.53 -3.75 2.31
CA VAL A 42 9.58 -4.82 1.99
C VAL A 42 9.13 -4.69 0.53
N ARG A 43 8.80 -3.48 0.08
CA ARG A 43 8.43 -3.23 -1.33
C ARG A 43 9.56 -3.60 -2.29
N LYS A 44 10.80 -3.23 -1.94
CA LYS A 44 11.99 -3.56 -2.73
C LYS A 44 12.17 -5.08 -2.85
N GLU A 45 12.11 -5.80 -1.73
CA GLU A 45 12.24 -7.26 -1.71
C GLU A 45 11.15 -7.90 -2.57
N ALA A 46 9.90 -7.43 -2.48
CA ALA A 46 8.81 -7.95 -3.30
C ALA A 46 9.06 -7.77 -4.81
N ALA A 47 9.63 -6.63 -5.22
CA ALA A 47 10.01 -6.40 -6.60
C ALA A 47 11.19 -7.27 -7.05
N ASP A 48 12.18 -7.46 -6.17
CA ASP A 48 13.31 -8.39 -6.38
C ASP A 48 12.81 -9.81 -6.67
N GLU A 49 11.99 -10.34 -5.77
CA GLU A 49 11.47 -11.70 -5.85
C GLU A 49 10.59 -11.94 -7.08
N LEU A 50 9.81 -10.93 -7.48
CA LEU A 50 9.07 -10.99 -8.75
C LEU A 50 10.00 -11.07 -9.96
N GLY A 51 11.11 -10.34 -9.93
CA GLY A 51 12.13 -10.41 -10.96
C GLY A 51 12.82 -11.78 -11.01
N ASP A 52 13.15 -12.36 -9.87
CA ASP A 52 13.75 -13.70 -9.79
C ASP A 52 12.78 -14.79 -10.23
N ALA A 53 11.51 -14.71 -9.80
CA ALA A 53 10.46 -15.62 -10.27
C ALA A 53 10.29 -15.54 -11.80
N ALA A 54 10.27 -14.32 -12.36
CA ALA A 54 10.16 -14.11 -13.81
C ALA A 54 11.35 -14.67 -14.60
N ARG A 55 12.58 -14.51 -14.07
CA ARG A 55 13.81 -15.08 -14.66
C ARG A 55 13.81 -16.60 -14.62
N SER A 56 13.27 -17.19 -13.56
CA SER A 56 13.18 -18.64 -13.40
C SER A 56 12.11 -19.25 -14.31
N ASN A 57 10.92 -18.64 -14.36
CA ASN A 57 9.83 -19.09 -15.20
C ASN A 57 8.98 -17.93 -15.74
N SER A 58 8.92 -17.80 -17.06
CA SER A 58 8.12 -16.76 -17.73
C SER A 58 6.62 -16.84 -17.43
N CYS A 59 6.09 -17.97 -16.92
CA CYS A 59 4.68 -18.07 -16.54
C CYS A 59 4.31 -17.19 -15.33
N CYS A 60 5.29 -16.73 -14.53
CA CYS A 60 5.03 -15.87 -13.38
C CYS A 60 4.63 -14.43 -13.80
N CYS A 61 4.85 -14.04 -15.07
CA CYS A 61 4.57 -12.71 -15.60
C CYS A 61 3.11 -12.54 -16.05
N SER A 62 2.17 -12.63 -15.10
CA SER A 62 0.77 -12.34 -15.38
C SER A 62 0.53 -10.83 -15.66
N PRO A 63 -0.54 -10.45 -16.37
CA PRO A 63 -0.88 -9.04 -16.58
C PRO A 63 -1.03 -8.24 -15.27
N ALA A 64 -1.50 -8.90 -14.20
CA ALA A 64 -1.60 -8.28 -12.88
C ALA A 64 -0.21 -7.95 -12.30
N VAL A 65 0.76 -8.85 -12.42
CA VAL A 65 2.15 -8.62 -11.99
C VAL A 65 2.77 -7.46 -12.76
N VAL A 66 2.63 -7.47 -14.09
CA VAL A 66 3.15 -6.38 -14.94
C VAL A 66 2.54 -5.05 -14.54
N SER A 67 1.22 -4.99 -14.30
CA SER A 67 0.56 -3.76 -13.86
C SER A 67 1.06 -3.27 -12.49
N ALA A 68 1.30 -4.19 -11.55
CA ALA A 68 1.80 -3.85 -10.22
C ALA A 68 3.24 -3.34 -10.27
N LEU A 69 4.11 -4.00 -11.04
CA LEU A 69 5.49 -3.56 -11.26
C LEU A 69 5.55 -2.21 -11.99
N THR A 70 4.65 -1.99 -12.97
CA THR A 70 4.53 -0.70 -13.66
C THR A 70 4.15 0.41 -12.68
N CYS A 71 3.26 0.13 -11.71
CA CYS A 71 2.96 1.09 -10.65
C CYS A 71 4.18 1.34 -9.75
N ALA A 72 4.97 0.31 -9.45
CA ALA A 72 6.19 0.41 -8.64
C ALA A 72 7.31 1.23 -9.31
N LEU A 73 7.28 1.43 -10.64
CA LEU A 73 8.17 2.40 -11.31
C LEU A 73 7.94 3.85 -10.85
N ALA A 74 6.79 4.16 -10.25
CA ALA A 74 6.51 5.48 -9.68
C ALA A 74 6.79 5.57 -8.16
N ASP A 75 7.41 4.54 -7.56
CA ASP A 75 7.67 4.53 -6.12
C ASP A 75 8.60 5.68 -5.69
N CYS A 76 8.42 6.17 -4.47
CA CYS A 76 9.26 7.21 -3.89
C CYS A 76 10.72 6.74 -3.69
N ASP A 77 10.90 5.47 -3.34
CA ASP A 77 12.22 4.89 -3.10
C ASP A 77 12.90 4.46 -4.42
N ARG A 78 14.17 4.84 -4.58
CA ARG A 78 14.92 4.53 -5.80
C ARG A 78 15.24 3.04 -5.93
N GLY A 79 15.45 2.33 -4.82
CA GLY A 79 15.73 0.90 -4.81
C GLY A 79 14.53 0.10 -5.29
N VAL A 80 13.31 0.49 -4.88
CA VAL A 80 12.06 -0.10 -5.37
C VAL A 80 11.91 0.11 -6.87
N ARG A 81 12.07 1.35 -7.37
CA ARG A 81 11.97 1.64 -8.81
C ARG A 81 12.93 0.80 -9.65
N ARG A 82 14.18 0.66 -9.19
CA ARG A 82 15.19 -0.14 -9.89
C ARG A 82 14.84 -1.63 -9.94
N GLN A 83 14.43 -2.24 -8.82
CA GLN A 83 14.04 -3.66 -8.87
C GLN A 83 12.77 -3.88 -9.71
N ALA A 84 11.84 -2.91 -9.71
CA ALA A 84 10.65 -2.98 -10.57
C ALA A 84 11.00 -2.94 -12.06
N GLU A 85 11.96 -2.10 -12.45
CA GLU A 85 12.53 -2.07 -13.81
C GLU A 85 13.17 -3.41 -14.18
N GLU A 86 14.10 -3.91 -13.34
CA GLU A 86 14.76 -5.21 -13.55
C GLU A 86 13.76 -6.37 -13.67
N ALA A 87 12.67 -6.34 -12.90
CA ALA A 87 11.62 -7.35 -12.94
C ALA A 87 10.75 -7.26 -14.20
N LEU A 88 10.46 -6.06 -14.70
CA LEU A 88 9.75 -5.86 -15.96
C LEU A 88 10.59 -6.34 -17.15
N GLU A 89 11.89 -6.06 -17.14
CA GLU A 89 12.84 -6.59 -18.13
C GLU A 89 12.88 -8.12 -18.11
N ALA A 90 12.89 -8.73 -16.92
CA ALA A 90 12.80 -10.18 -16.78
C ALA A 90 11.49 -10.76 -17.34
N CYS A 91 10.40 -9.98 -17.30
CA CYS A 91 9.14 -10.31 -17.96
C CYS A 91 9.12 -10.02 -19.48
N GLY A 92 10.23 -9.54 -20.04
CA GLY A 92 10.38 -9.27 -21.48
C GLY A 92 9.91 -7.89 -21.92
N TYR A 93 9.75 -6.94 -21.00
CA TYR A 93 9.39 -5.55 -21.32
C TYR A 93 10.65 -4.69 -21.41
N GLU A 94 10.76 -3.87 -22.45
CA GLU A 94 11.83 -2.88 -22.57
C GLU A 94 11.39 -1.59 -21.86
N ILE A 95 12.17 -1.14 -20.87
CA ILE A 95 11.96 0.15 -20.22
C ILE A 95 12.74 1.20 -21.00
N VAL A 96 12.01 2.05 -21.71
CA VAL A 96 12.61 3.19 -22.42
C VAL A 96 12.67 4.35 -21.44
N ASP A 97 13.87 4.66 -20.97
CA ASP A 97 14.13 5.94 -20.31
C ASP A 97 13.70 7.04 -21.26
N GLY A 98 12.69 7.81 -20.85
CA GLY A 98 12.25 9.01 -21.56
C GLY A 98 13.32 10.12 -21.47
N ASN A 99 14.53 9.84 -21.94
CA ASN A 99 15.59 10.82 -22.08
C ASN A 99 15.21 11.74 -23.24
N CYS A 100 14.42 12.76 -22.94
CA CYS A 100 14.16 13.83 -23.89
C CYS A 100 15.39 14.75 -23.97
N ASP A 101 16.41 14.33 -24.73
CA ASP A 101 17.58 15.15 -25.05
C ASP A 101 17.23 16.47 -25.76
N SER A 102 15.98 16.66 -26.20
CA SER A 102 15.49 17.86 -26.89
C SER A 102 14.49 18.72 -26.11
N CYS A 103 14.30 18.50 -24.80
CA CYS A 103 13.46 19.36 -23.97
C CYS A 103 14.16 20.71 -23.64
N THR A 104 14.45 21.55 -24.64
CA THR A 104 15.10 22.87 -24.47
C THR A 104 14.14 24.03 -24.18
N GLU A 105 12.85 23.76 -23.96
CA GLU A 105 11.90 24.78 -23.49
C GLU A 105 11.03 24.19 -22.37
N GLY A 106 11.47 24.38 -21.12
CA GLY A 106 10.53 24.40 -19.99
C GLY A 106 10.61 23.27 -18.95
N CYS A 107 11.70 22.52 -18.83
CA CYS A 107 11.94 21.76 -17.59
C CYS A 107 12.44 22.70 -16.49
N ALA A 108 11.53 23.49 -15.90
CA ALA A 108 11.84 24.23 -14.69
C ALA A 108 12.19 23.24 -13.58
N ASN A 109 13.34 23.46 -12.93
CA ASN A 109 13.82 22.68 -11.78
C ASN A 109 12.67 22.33 -10.84
N GLY A 110 12.26 21.05 -10.81
CA GLY A 110 11.12 20.54 -10.04
C GLY A 110 9.94 19.98 -10.86
N ALA A 111 9.99 19.97 -12.20
CA ALA A 111 8.90 19.49 -13.06
C ALA A 111 8.98 18.01 -13.50
N CYS A 112 9.99 17.24 -13.08
CA CYS A 112 9.89 15.77 -13.04
C CYS A 112 9.11 15.34 -11.79
N GLY A 113 7.93 15.94 -11.60
CA GLY A 113 6.96 15.44 -10.66
C GLY A 113 6.51 14.09 -11.16
N HIS A 114 6.95 13.04 -10.49
CA HIS A 114 6.19 11.80 -10.41
C HIS A 114 4.86 12.18 -9.76
N GLN A 115 3.95 12.78 -10.52
CA GLN A 115 2.60 13.04 -10.06
C GLN A 115 1.93 11.69 -10.01
N ALA A 116 2.09 11.06 -8.85
CA ALA A 116 1.23 10.01 -8.35
C ALA A 116 -0.22 10.54 -8.43
N ALA A 117 -0.93 10.15 -9.48
CA ALA A 117 -2.35 9.96 -9.34
C ALA A 117 -2.53 8.85 -8.30
N PRO A 118 -3.38 9.01 -7.27
CA PRO A 118 -3.71 7.90 -6.39
C PRO A 118 -4.50 6.92 -7.24
N VAL A 119 -3.83 5.88 -7.76
CA VAL A 119 -4.54 4.79 -8.43
C VAL A 119 -5.09 3.92 -7.30
N GLU A 120 -6.41 3.95 -7.16
CA GLU A 120 -7.17 3.12 -6.23
C GLU A 120 -6.71 1.66 -6.29
N ALA A 121 -6.65 1.05 -5.11
CA ALA A 121 -6.47 -0.38 -4.90
C ALA A 121 -7.33 -1.20 -5.88
N PRO A 122 -6.88 -2.39 -6.31
CA PRO A 122 -7.57 -3.18 -7.32
C PRO A 122 -9.03 -3.44 -6.91
N ALA A 123 -9.93 -2.88 -7.71
CA ALA A 123 -11.36 -3.02 -7.56
C ALA A 123 -11.76 -4.50 -7.67
N ALA A 124 -12.50 -4.94 -6.65
CA ALA A 124 -13.22 -6.20 -6.63
C ALA A 124 -14.15 -6.31 -7.86
N ALA A 125 -14.25 -7.53 -8.39
CA ALA A 125 -15.13 -7.90 -9.49
C ALA A 125 -16.61 -7.48 -9.26
N PRO A 126 -17.40 -7.27 -10.34
CA PRO A 126 -18.60 -6.45 -10.30
C PRO A 126 -19.81 -7.22 -9.79
N ALA A 127 -20.52 -6.63 -8.83
CA ALA A 127 -21.86 -7.04 -8.44
C ALA A 127 -22.81 -5.85 -8.56
N ALA A 128 -23.66 -5.93 -9.59
CA ALA A 128 -25.07 -5.58 -9.61
C ALA A 128 -25.56 -4.30 -8.89
N GLU A 129 -26.07 -3.40 -9.74
CA GLU A 129 -27.30 -2.61 -9.59
C GLU A 129 -27.34 -1.45 -8.57
N VAL A 130 -27.43 -0.26 -9.16
CA VAL A 130 -27.52 1.06 -8.57
C VAL A 130 -28.79 1.21 -7.74
N LEU A 131 -28.62 1.53 -6.45
CA LEU A 131 -29.64 2.16 -5.62
C LEU A 131 -29.18 3.58 -5.25
N PRO A 132 -30.06 4.60 -5.27
CA PRO A 132 -29.69 5.97 -4.95
C PRO A 132 -29.19 6.09 -3.50
N ALA A 133 -28.00 6.66 -3.34
CA ALA A 133 -27.33 6.83 -2.05
C ALA A 133 -28.19 7.65 -1.06
N PRO A 134 -28.27 7.25 0.23
CA PRO A 134 -28.87 8.08 1.26
C PRO A 134 -27.96 9.29 1.54
N VAL A 135 -28.58 10.46 1.67
CA VAL A 135 -27.96 11.75 2.01
C VAL A 135 -27.07 11.61 3.26
N PRO A 136 -25.81 12.09 3.27
CA PRO A 136 -24.96 12.02 4.45
C PRO A 136 -25.53 12.89 5.58
N PRO A 137 -25.54 12.43 6.85
CA PRO A 137 -26.00 13.23 7.96
C PRO A 137 -25.06 14.43 8.20
N THR A 138 -25.63 15.63 8.14
CA THR A 138 -25.03 16.92 8.49
C THR A 138 -24.81 17.05 10.00
N ASP A 139 -23.96 16.21 10.58
CA ASP A 139 -23.48 16.41 11.94
C ASP A 139 -21.95 16.31 11.99
N SER A 140 -21.30 17.48 12.06
CA SER A 140 -19.85 17.64 12.15
C SER A 140 -19.33 17.38 13.56
N GLN A 141 -19.60 16.19 14.12
CA GLN A 141 -19.08 15.81 15.44
C GLN A 141 -18.32 14.48 15.37
N ALA A 142 -17.00 14.56 15.55
CA ALA A 142 -16.14 13.39 15.71
C ALA A 142 -16.34 12.79 17.11
N PHE A 143 -16.82 11.54 17.16
CA PHE A 143 -17.10 10.82 18.38
C PHE A 143 -15.81 10.23 18.99
N PHE A 144 -15.42 10.71 20.18
CA PHE A 144 -14.30 10.16 20.96
C PHE A 144 -14.85 9.38 22.18
N PRO A 145 -14.76 8.05 22.20
CA PRO A 145 -15.35 7.20 23.25
C PRO A 145 -14.75 7.42 24.66
N SER A 146 -13.61 8.11 24.76
CA SER A 146 -12.90 8.31 26.04
C SER A 146 -13.46 9.42 26.93
N ARG A 147 -14.55 10.13 26.56
CA ARG A 147 -15.11 11.27 27.32
C ARG A 147 -16.49 11.04 27.95
N LEU A 148 -16.91 9.79 28.19
CA LEU A 148 -18.22 9.50 28.80
C LEU A 148 -18.18 8.85 30.19
N HIS A 149 -17.24 9.19 31.06
CA HIS A 149 -17.32 8.75 32.47
C HIS A 149 -16.77 9.79 33.47
N ASN A 150 -17.34 11.00 33.55
CA ASN A 150 -17.42 11.69 34.85
C ASN A 150 -18.41 12.88 34.84
N LYS A 151 -19.70 12.62 34.64
CA LYS A 151 -20.74 13.62 34.92
C LYS A 151 -21.91 12.99 35.65
N SER A 152 -21.61 12.35 36.79
CA SER A 152 -22.61 11.94 37.76
C SER A 152 -22.04 11.93 39.17
N GLN A 153 -21.48 13.05 39.64
CA GLN A 153 -21.43 13.36 41.06
C GLN A 153 -21.72 14.86 41.29
N THR A 154 -22.91 15.29 40.89
CA THR A 154 -23.59 16.37 41.62
C THR A 154 -24.46 15.71 42.69
N ARG A 155 -23.83 15.21 43.77
CA ARG A 155 -24.54 14.91 45.00
C ARG A 155 -24.69 16.21 45.79
N SER A 156 -25.92 16.69 45.73
CA SER A 156 -26.56 17.63 46.64
C SER A 156 -26.05 17.60 48.08
N GLY A 157 -25.85 18.80 48.65
CA GLY A 157 -26.23 19.08 50.04
C GLY A 157 -25.11 19.11 51.07
N LEU A 158 -24.42 20.26 51.18
CA LEU A 158 -23.78 20.68 52.43
C LEU A 158 -24.87 21.14 53.41
N ALA A 159 -25.50 20.21 54.12
CA ALA A 159 -26.41 20.53 55.21
C ALA A 159 -26.42 19.41 56.26
N SER A 160 -25.54 19.53 57.25
CA SER A 160 -25.75 19.23 58.69
C SER A 160 -24.39 19.17 59.40
N LEU A 161 -23.73 20.33 59.44
CA LEU A 161 -22.96 20.76 60.59
C LEU A 161 -23.97 21.10 61.70
N PHE A 162 -23.70 20.69 62.94
CA PHE A 162 -24.44 20.92 64.20
C PHE A 162 -25.44 19.83 64.68
N GLY A 163 -25.12 19.21 65.83
CA GLY A 163 -26.09 19.16 66.94
C GLY A 163 -26.48 17.80 67.56
N MET A 164 -25.72 17.38 68.59
CA MET A 164 -26.20 16.98 69.95
C MET A 164 -27.03 15.70 70.21
N ASN A 165 -26.51 14.98 71.23
CA ASN A 165 -27.07 13.97 72.15
C ASN A 165 -27.34 12.53 71.67
#